data_AF-A0A975BCW9-F1
#
_entry.id   AF-A0A975BCW9-F1
#
_cell.length_a   1.000
_cell.length_b   1.000
_cell.length_c   1.000
_cell.angle_alpha   90.00
_cell.angle_beta   90.00
_cell.angle_gamma   90.00
#
_symmetry.space_group_name_H-M   'P 1'
#
loop_
_entity.id
_entity.type
_entity.pdbx_description
1 polymer ?
#
loop_
_entity_poly.entity_id
_entity_poly.type
_entity_poly.pdbx_seq_one_letter_code
_entity_poly.pdbx_strand_id
1 'polypeptide(L)'
;MAVVAVPKKKTNEILNKLFEIFSTGLYDDFTLTWCKAEAEKLKRQDVFLEDVYNILGMLACIEGDIDNMHSYYRSALGYSGNSFFSLSNYSASLVKSTLYKEAYEYALKAFEIEKSDEIILDALIYMSYLLQKKEFTEYIQIYKKIFGKDHKVFSTMSLILRNVAVPVSYAAQYSKIIDIIEKCVPGLEKCFAYPLFIELELMQAVDGVDERWTGWIISIDSIETGLDKMDLFHDWCIDKQVDKGVDNFHFNIDFLGA
;
A
#
# COMPACT_ATOMS: atom_id res chain seq x y z
N MET A 1 -16.15 -40.04 -25.52
CA MET A 1 -16.59 -38.90 -24.67
C MET A 1 -15.35 -38.09 -24.32
N ALA A 2 -15.19 -36.92 -24.92
CA ALA A 2 -13.99 -36.10 -24.76
C ALA A 2 -14.04 -35.31 -23.44
N VAL A 3 -12.91 -35.30 -22.75
CA VAL A 3 -12.70 -34.73 -21.41
C VAL A 3 -12.79 -33.20 -21.47
N VAL A 4 -13.81 -32.61 -20.83
CA VAL A 4 -14.12 -31.17 -20.74
C VAL A 4 -13.20 -30.44 -19.72
N ALA A 5 -11.93 -30.81 -19.62
CA ALA A 5 -11.01 -30.27 -18.60
C ALA A 5 -10.21 -29.02 -19.07
N VAL A 6 -10.35 -28.62 -20.34
CA VAL A 6 -9.50 -27.58 -20.95
C VAL A 6 -9.82 -26.15 -20.48
N PRO A 7 -11.09 -25.70 -20.37
CA PRO A 7 -11.36 -24.28 -20.15
C PRO A 7 -10.95 -23.82 -18.74
N LYS A 8 -11.20 -24.62 -17.70
CA LYS A 8 -10.77 -24.31 -16.32
C LYS A 8 -9.25 -24.20 -16.19
N LYS A 9 -8.50 -25.04 -16.92
CA LYS A 9 -7.03 -24.98 -16.94
C LYS A 9 -6.54 -23.66 -17.55
N LYS A 10 -7.19 -23.19 -18.62
CA LYS A 10 -6.82 -21.95 -19.30
C LYS A 10 -7.13 -20.72 -18.43
N THR A 11 -8.28 -20.68 -17.77
CA THR A 11 -8.62 -19.61 -16.80
C THR A 11 -7.55 -19.48 -15.72
N ASN A 12 -7.14 -20.60 -15.11
CA ASN A 12 -6.10 -20.60 -14.09
C ASN A 12 -4.74 -20.12 -14.61
N GLU A 13 -4.39 -20.49 -15.85
CA GLU A 13 -3.15 -20.03 -16.51
C GLU A 13 -3.13 -18.51 -16.66
N ILE A 14 -4.24 -17.92 -17.08
CA ILE A 14 -4.38 -16.46 -17.23
C ILE A 14 -4.32 -15.78 -15.85
N LEU A 15 -5.08 -16.28 -14.87
CA LEU A 15 -5.08 -15.72 -13.51
C LEU A 15 -3.70 -15.73 -12.87
N ASN A 16 -2.95 -16.83 -12.99
CA ASN A 16 -1.60 -16.92 -12.43
C ASN A 16 -0.67 -15.86 -13.03
N LYS A 17 -0.73 -15.65 -14.36
CA LYS A 17 0.03 -14.58 -15.02
C LYS A 17 -0.39 -13.21 -14.53
N LEU A 18 -1.70 -12.95 -14.39
CA LEU A 18 -2.19 -11.66 -13.91
C LEU A 18 -1.82 -11.41 -12.45
N PHE A 19 -1.82 -12.41 -11.58
CA PHE A 19 -1.35 -12.27 -10.20
C PHE A 19 0.15 -11.97 -10.11
N GLU A 20 0.96 -12.57 -10.98
CA GLU A 20 2.38 -12.24 -11.10
C GLU A 20 2.56 -10.77 -11.53
N ILE A 21 1.80 -10.31 -12.53
CA ILE A 21 1.82 -8.91 -12.97
C ILE A 21 1.33 -7.96 -11.87
N PHE A 22 0.30 -8.34 -11.11
CA PHE A 22 -0.21 -7.53 -10.01
C PHE A 22 0.78 -7.38 -8.87
N SER A 23 1.48 -8.47 -8.53
CA SER A 23 2.45 -8.50 -7.43
C SER A 23 3.79 -7.83 -7.78
N THR A 24 4.25 -7.96 -9.03
CA THR A 24 5.54 -7.42 -9.46
C THR A 24 5.45 -6.05 -10.13
N GLY A 25 4.30 -5.72 -10.71
CA GLY A 25 4.13 -4.55 -11.58
C GLY A 25 4.81 -4.69 -12.95
N LEU A 26 5.47 -5.83 -13.24
CA LEU A 26 6.23 -6.06 -14.46
C LEU A 26 5.41 -6.87 -15.45
N TYR A 27 5.33 -6.38 -16.69
CA TYR A 27 4.71 -7.11 -17.79
C TYR A 27 5.26 -6.63 -19.13
N ASP A 28 5.14 -7.49 -20.14
CA ASP A 28 5.34 -7.13 -21.54
C ASP A 28 3.98 -7.08 -22.27
N ASP A 29 3.92 -6.25 -23.32
CA ASP A 29 2.70 -6.04 -24.10
C ASP A 29 2.17 -7.34 -24.74
N PHE A 30 3.06 -8.28 -25.05
CA PHE A 30 2.67 -9.56 -25.63
C PHE A 30 1.91 -10.42 -24.61
N THR A 31 2.37 -10.48 -23.36
CA THR A 31 1.67 -11.17 -22.27
C THR A 31 0.27 -10.58 -22.03
N LEU A 32 0.13 -9.25 -21.96
CA LEU A 32 -1.19 -8.63 -21.80
C LEU A 32 -2.11 -8.88 -22.98
N THR A 33 -1.61 -8.71 -24.21
CA THR A 33 -2.36 -8.96 -25.44
C THR A 33 -2.86 -10.40 -25.50
N TRP A 34 -2.00 -11.36 -25.13
CA TRP A 34 -2.36 -12.76 -25.06
C TRP A 34 -3.44 -13.03 -24.01
N CYS A 35 -3.29 -12.51 -22.79
CA CYS A 35 -4.28 -12.67 -21.72
C CYS A 35 -5.66 -12.13 -22.15
N LYS A 36 -5.69 -10.95 -22.77
CA LYS A 36 -6.93 -10.32 -23.27
C LYS A 36 -7.58 -11.14 -24.38
N ALA A 37 -6.81 -11.62 -25.34
CA ALA A 37 -7.32 -12.44 -26.44
C ALA A 37 -7.94 -13.77 -25.94
N GLU A 38 -7.27 -14.43 -25.00
CA GLU A 38 -7.78 -15.68 -24.42
C GLU A 38 -9.01 -15.43 -23.52
N ALA A 39 -9.04 -14.35 -22.75
CA ALA A 39 -10.20 -13.97 -21.95
C ALA A 39 -11.43 -13.72 -22.84
N GLU A 40 -11.29 -12.96 -23.93
CA GLU A 40 -12.38 -12.71 -24.88
C GLU A 40 -12.84 -13.98 -25.62
N LYS A 41 -11.92 -14.92 -25.87
CA LYS A 41 -12.28 -16.23 -26.42
C LYS A 41 -13.11 -17.06 -25.43
N LEU A 42 -12.74 -17.08 -24.15
CA LEU A 42 -13.50 -17.77 -23.10
C LEU A 42 -14.86 -17.12 -22.88
N LYS A 43 -14.93 -15.78 -22.91
CA LYS A 43 -16.19 -15.02 -22.82
C LYS A 43 -17.19 -15.44 -23.91
N ARG A 44 -16.73 -15.55 -25.16
CA ARG A 44 -17.57 -16.00 -26.30
C ARG A 44 -18.08 -17.44 -26.17
N GLN A 45 -17.44 -18.26 -25.35
CA GLN A 45 -17.85 -19.63 -25.11
C GLN A 45 -18.87 -19.75 -23.97
N ASP A 46 -19.16 -18.65 -23.27
CA ASP A 46 -20.14 -18.60 -22.17
C ASP A 46 -19.82 -19.60 -21.03
N VAL A 47 -18.53 -19.77 -20.72
CA VAL A 47 -18.07 -20.70 -19.68
C VAL A 47 -17.22 -19.95 -18.67
N PHE A 48 -17.41 -20.26 -17.38
CA PHE A 48 -16.66 -19.65 -16.27
C PHE A 48 -16.75 -18.11 -16.28
N LEU A 49 -17.94 -17.57 -16.57
CA LEU A 49 -18.12 -16.14 -16.78
C LEU A 49 -17.66 -15.28 -15.60
N GLU A 50 -17.87 -15.72 -14.37
CA GLU A 50 -17.31 -15.05 -13.19
C GLU A 50 -15.79 -14.86 -13.34
N ASP A 51 -15.06 -15.94 -13.59
CA ASP A 51 -13.60 -15.89 -13.69
C ASP A 51 -13.16 -15.04 -14.88
N VAL A 52 -13.85 -15.17 -16.01
CA VAL A 52 -13.58 -14.38 -17.22
C VAL A 52 -13.76 -12.89 -16.96
N TYR A 53 -14.83 -12.49 -16.27
CA TYR A 53 -15.06 -11.10 -15.93
C TYR A 53 -14.09 -10.59 -14.86
N ASN A 54 -13.64 -11.43 -13.91
CA ASN A 54 -12.54 -11.08 -13.02
C ASN A 54 -11.24 -10.81 -13.80
N ILE A 55 -10.88 -11.70 -14.73
CA ILE A 55 -9.71 -11.55 -15.60
C ILE A 55 -9.78 -10.24 -16.40
N LEU A 56 -10.92 -9.96 -17.02
CA LEU A 56 -11.13 -8.72 -17.78
C LEU A 56 -11.06 -7.48 -16.89
N GLY A 57 -11.59 -7.54 -15.66
CA GLY A 57 -11.47 -6.48 -14.67
C GLY A 57 -10.03 -6.21 -14.27
N MET A 58 -9.24 -7.25 -14.03
CA MET A 58 -7.80 -7.15 -13.74
C MET A 58 -7.02 -6.55 -14.91
N LEU A 59 -7.32 -6.97 -16.14
CA LEU A 59 -6.69 -6.43 -17.34
C LEU A 59 -7.00 -4.94 -17.52
N ALA A 60 -8.27 -4.55 -17.38
CA ALA A 60 -8.67 -3.15 -17.46
C ALA A 60 -7.99 -2.30 -16.37
N CYS A 61 -7.84 -2.82 -15.15
CA CYS A 61 -7.06 -2.16 -14.10
C CYS A 61 -5.59 -1.97 -14.49
N ILE A 62 -4.93 -2.99 -15.05
CA ILE A 62 -3.53 -2.88 -15.50
C ILE A 62 -3.40 -1.84 -16.63
N GLU A 63 -4.38 -1.76 -17.53
CA GLU A 63 -4.45 -0.81 -18.64
C GLU A 63 -4.85 0.62 -18.18
N GLY A 64 -5.22 0.81 -16.92
CA GLY A 64 -5.73 2.09 -16.40
C GLY A 64 -7.15 2.45 -16.85
N ASP A 65 -7.89 1.50 -17.43
CA ASP A 65 -9.27 1.65 -17.89
C ASP A 65 -10.24 1.42 -16.73
N ILE A 66 -10.44 2.48 -15.93
CA ILE A 66 -11.25 2.45 -14.71
C ILE A 66 -12.72 2.11 -14.99
N ASP A 67 -13.29 2.65 -16.06
CA ASP A 67 -14.70 2.44 -16.41
C ASP A 67 -14.97 0.97 -16.74
N ASN A 68 -14.14 0.36 -17.59
CA ASN A 68 -14.28 -1.06 -17.92
C ASN A 68 -13.91 -1.95 -16.74
N MET A 69 -12.92 -1.58 -15.93
CA MET A 69 -12.62 -2.29 -14.68
C MET A 69 -13.87 -2.42 -13.81
N HIS A 70 -14.56 -1.31 -13.51
CA HIS A 70 -15.80 -1.35 -12.74
C HIS A 70 -16.90 -2.17 -13.44
N SER A 71 -17.06 -2.01 -14.75
CA SER A 71 -18.06 -2.72 -15.54
C SER A 71 -17.89 -4.24 -15.47
N TYR A 72 -16.65 -4.71 -15.66
CA TYR A 72 -16.32 -6.13 -15.62
C TYR A 72 -16.47 -6.71 -14.22
N TYR A 73 -15.98 -6.04 -13.17
CA TYR A 73 -16.17 -6.55 -11.81
C TYR A 73 -17.63 -6.57 -11.36
N ARG A 74 -18.45 -5.60 -11.77
CA ARG A 74 -19.91 -5.67 -11.52
C ARG A 74 -20.55 -6.87 -12.20
N SER A 75 -20.11 -7.22 -13.41
CA SER A 75 -20.55 -8.41 -14.10
C SER A 75 -20.10 -9.69 -13.37
N ALA A 76 -18.84 -9.77 -12.94
CA ALA A 76 -18.32 -10.89 -12.15
C ALA A 76 -19.12 -11.10 -10.84
N LEU A 77 -19.41 -10.02 -10.12
CA LEU A 77 -20.24 -10.05 -8.91
C LEU A 77 -21.69 -10.51 -9.20
N GLY A 78 -22.24 -10.11 -10.34
CA GLY A 78 -23.57 -10.54 -10.80
C GLY A 78 -23.66 -12.04 -11.08
N TYR A 79 -22.62 -12.63 -11.69
CA TYR A 79 -22.58 -14.08 -11.95
C TYR A 79 -22.26 -14.92 -10.71
N SER A 80 -21.47 -14.38 -9.78
CA SER A 80 -20.99 -15.12 -8.61
C SER A 80 -21.87 -15.00 -7.37
N GLY A 81 -22.81 -14.03 -7.36
CA GLY A 81 -23.60 -13.72 -6.17
C GLY A 81 -22.77 -13.03 -5.08
N ASN A 82 -21.80 -12.19 -5.47
CA ASN A 82 -20.80 -11.59 -4.57
C ASN A 82 -19.89 -12.61 -3.90
N SER A 83 -19.26 -13.50 -4.67
CA SER A 83 -18.28 -14.44 -4.11
C SER A 83 -17.10 -13.71 -3.45
N PHE A 84 -16.45 -14.39 -2.50
CA PHE A 84 -15.21 -13.93 -1.90
C PHE A 84 -14.16 -13.57 -2.96
N PHE A 85 -13.97 -14.44 -3.96
CA PHE A 85 -12.98 -14.25 -5.03
C PHE A 85 -13.24 -12.99 -5.87
N SER A 86 -14.49 -12.74 -6.25
CA SER A 86 -14.85 -11.56 -7.03
C SER A 86 -14.72 -10.26 -6.21
N LEU A 87 -15.13 -10.30 -4.94
CA LEU A 87 -15.01 -9.15 -4.03
C LEU A 87 -13.54 -8.82 -3.74
N SER A 88 -12.71 -9.83 -3.50
CA SER A 88 -11.29 -9.64 -3.16
C SER A 88 -10.49 -9.08 -4.34
N ASN A 89 -10.68 -9.65 -5.54
CA ASN A 89 -10.01 -9.15 -6.75
C ASN A 89 -10.44 -7.72 -7.09
N TYR A 90 -11.73 -7.39 -6.92
CA TYR A 90 -12.20 -6.04 -7.19
C TYR A 90 -11.61 -5.04 -6.21
N SER A 91 -11.60 -5.37 -4.91
CA SER A 91 -10.92 -4.56 -3.90
C SER A 91 -9.45 -4.34 -4.25
N ALA A 92 -8.72 -5.38 -4.64
CA ALA A 92 -7.31 -5.28 -4.99
C ALA A 92 -7.07 -4.35 -6.19
N SER A 93 -7.89 -4.47 -7.24
CA SER A 93 -7.83 -3.58 -8.41
C SER A 93 -8.18 -2.13 -8.06
N LEU A 94 -9.14 -1.90 -7.17
CA LEU A 94 -9.47 -0.57 -6.67
C LEU A 94 -8.31 0.04 -5.87
N VAL A 95 -7.62 -0.75 -5.02
CA VAL A 95 -6.39 -0.30 -4.33
C VAL A 95 -5.32 0.10 -5.33
N LYS A 96 -5.08 -0.73 -6.35
CA LYS A 96 -4.08 -0.46 -7.40
C LYS A 96 -4.41 0.81 -8.20
N SER A 97 -5.69 1.09 -8.39
CA SER A 97 -6.20 2.31 -9.02
C SER A 97 -6.35 3.49 -8.04
N THR A 98 -5.84 3.38 -6.81
CA THR A 98 -5.91 4.43 -5.75
C THR A 98 -7.33 4.82 -5.30
N LEU A 99 -8.33 3.98 -5.59
CA LEU A 99 -9.73 4.18 -5.22
C LEU A 99 -10.03 3.58 -3.83
N TYR A 100 -9.30 4.04 -2.81
CA TYR A 100 -9.24 3.40 -1.48
C TYR A 100 -10.58 3.30 -0.76
N LYS A 101 -11.45 4.32 -0.91
CA LYS A 101 -12.76 4.32 -0.23
C LYS A 101 -13.65 3.17 -0.74
N GLU A 102 -13.72 2.99 -2.05
CA GLU A 102 -14.48 1.90 -2.66
C GLU A 102 -13.82 0.56 -2.40
N ALA A 103 -12.50 0.48 -2.52
CA ALA A 103 -11.74 -0.71 -2.20
C ALA A 103 -12.07 -1.21 -0.79
N TYR A 104 -12.10 -0.31 0.20
CA TYR A 104 -12.44 -0.65 1.59
C TYR A 104 -13.84 -1.27 1.71
N GLU A 105 -14.84 -0.74 1.00
CA GLU A 105 -16.20 -1.29 1.02
C GLU A 105 -16.28 -2.72 0.46
N TYR A 106 -15.50 -3.02 -0.59
CA TYR A 106 -15.45 -4.36 -1.17
C TYR A 106 -14.61 -5.34 -0.35
N ALA A 107 -13.48 -4.88 0.22
CA ALA A 107 -12.70 -5.69 1.17
C ALA A 107 -13.50 -6.06 2.41
N LEU A 108 -14.32 -5.14 2.95
CA LEU A 108 -15.20 -5.45 4.07
C LEU A 108 -16.19 -6.57 3.73
N LYS A 109 -16.81 -6.51 2.55
CA LYS A 109 -17.71 -7.57 2.09
C LYS A 109 -17.00 -8.91 1.94
N ALA A 110 -15.76 -8.92 1.42
CA ALA A 110 -14.95 -10.13 1.32
C ALA A 110 -14.60 -10.68 2.72
N PHE A 111 -14.22 -9.80 3.64
CA PHE A 111 -13.87 -10.15 5.01
C PHE A 111 -15.05 -10.75 5.79
N GLU A 112 -16.28 -10.27 5.57
CA GLU A 112 -17.46 -10.89 6.21
C GLU A 112 -17.73 -12.32 5.72
N ILE A 113 -17.23 -12.69 4.54
CA ILE A 113 -17.32 -14.06 4.02
C ILE A 113 -16.18 -14.91 4.59
N GLU A 114 -14.95 -14.42 4.52
CA GLU A 114 -13.75 -15.14 4.98
C GLU A 114 -12.88 -14.22 5.85
N LYS A 115 -12.99 -14.41 7.17
CA LYS A 115 -12.31 -13.56 8.17
C LYS A 115 -10.86 -13.94 8.39
N SER A 116 -10.43 -15.11 7.92
CA SER A 116 -9.08 -15.63 8.12
C SER A 116 -8.15 -15.45 6.93
N ASP A 117 -8.62 -14.80 5.86
CA ASP A 117 -7.77 -14.49 4.71
C ASP A 117 -6.78 -13.35 5.03
N GLU A 118 -5.49 -13.66 4.95
CA GLU A 118 -4.41 -12.73 5.30
C GLU A 118 -4.38 -11.51 4.35
N ILE A 119 -4.64 -11.72 3.06
CA ILE A 119 -4.54 -10.67 2.03
C ILE A 119 -5.65 -9.63 2.22
N ILE A 120 -6.88 -10.08 2.46
CA ILE A 120 -8.00 -9.18 2.73
C ILE A 120 -7.80 -8.40 4.03
N LEU A 121 -7.31 -9.06 5.08
CA LEU A 121 -7.07 -8.38 6.35
C LEU A 121 -5.91 -7.37 6.24
N ASP A 122 -4.84 -7.70 5.52
CA ASP A 122 -3.75 -6.77 5.18
C ASP A 122 -4.32 -5.54 4.43
N ALA A 123 -5.17 -5.76 3.44
CA ALA A 123 -5.80 -4.70 2.67
C ALA A 123 -6.70 -3.80 3.55
N LEU A 124 -7.50 -4.39 4.44
CA LEU A 124 -8.31 -3.63 5.40
C LEU A 124 -7.45 -2.81 6.35
N ILE A 125 -6.35 -3.35 6.87
CA ILE A 125 -5.43 -2.60 7.73
C ILE A 125 -4.81 -1.44 6.97
N TYR A 126 -4.32 -1.67 5.75
CA TYR A 126 -3.73 -0.64 4.91
C TYR A 126 -4.71 0.48 4.58
N MET A 127 -5.93 0.14 4.14
CA MET A 127 -6.94 1.14 3.78
C MET A 127 -7.53 1.85 4.99
N SER A 128 -7.74 1.15 6.11
CA SER A 128 -8.21 1.78 7.34
C SER A 128 -7.20 2.78 7.90
N TYR A 129 -5.90 2.51 7.73
CA TYR A 129 -4.84 3.48 8.01
C TYR A 129 -4.96 4.72 7.12
N LEU A 130 -4.93 4.55 5.79
CA LEU A 130 -4.98 5.68 4.84
C LEU A 130 -6.24 6.54 5.00
N LEU A 131 -7.38 5.90 5.27
CA LEU A 131 -8.67 6.56 5.42
C LEU A 131 -8.95 7.03 6.86
N GLN A 132 -7.97 6.91 7.76
CA GLN A 132 -8.08 7.27 9.18
C GLN A 132 -9.32 6.68 9.87
N LYS A 133 -9.62 5.41 9.57
CA LYS A 133 -10.75 4.68 10.14
C LYS A 133 -10.45 4.28 11.58
N LYS A 134 -11.43 4.43 12.46
CA LYS A 134 -11.34 4.00 13.87
C LYS A 134 -11.11 2.49 14.02
N GLU A 135 -11.53 1.72 13.01
CA GLU A 135 -11.44 0.26 12.95
C GLU A 135 -10.01 -0.24 12.70
N PHE A 136 -9.07 0.63 12.34
CA PHE A 136 -7.67 0.26 12.08
C PHE A 136 -7.04 -0.57 13.21
N THR A 137 -7.18 -0.11 14.46
CA THR A 137 -6.63 -0.81 15.63
C THR A 137 -7.32 -2.16 15.85
N GLU A 138 -8.60 -2.26 15.53
CA GLU A 138 -9.36 -3.51 15.63
C GLU A 138 -8.85 -4.54 14.62
N TYR A 139 -8.66 -4.16 13.36
CA TYR A 139 -8.14 -5.08 12.34
C TYR A 139 -6.75 -5.61 12.67
N ILE A 140 -5.90 -4.80 13.27
CA ILE A 140 -4.58 -5.25 13.73
C ILE A 140 -4.68 -6.27 14.87
N GLN A 141 -5.59 -6.04 15.83
CA GLN A 141 -5.81 -7.00 16.91
C GLN A 141 -6.35 -8.32 16.37
N ILE A 142 -7.28 -8.27 15.40
CA ILE A 142 -7.79 -9.44 14.69
C ILE A 142 -6.63 -10.16 13.99
N TYR A 143 -5.78 -9.44 13.26
CA TYR A 143 -4.64 -10.02 12.55
C TYR A 143 -3.70 -10.77 13.49
N LYS A 144 -3.31 -10.13 14.60
CA LYS A 144 -2.46 -10.76 15.62
C LYS A 144 -3.10 -12.00 16.22
N LYS A 145 -4.42 -11.95 16.47
CA LYS A 145 -5.16 -13.08 17.03
C LYS A 145 -5.23 -14.27 16.07
N ILE A 146 -5.41 -14.03 14.77
CA ILE A 146 -5.54 -15.08 13.75
C ILE A 146 -4.17 -15.68 13.41
N PHE A 147 -3.16 -14.85 13.19
CA PHE A 147 -1.87 -15.29 12.65
C PHE A 147 -0.77 -15.44 13.71
N GLY A 148 -1.02 -15.06 14.96
CA GLY A 148 -0.06 -15.19 16.06
C GLY A 148 1.19 -14.33 15.93
N LYS A 149 1.19 -13.36 15.01
CA LYS A 149 2.30 -12.44 14.71
C LYS A 149 1.79 -11.01 14.59
N ASP A 150 2.63 -10.03 14.90
CA ASP A 150 2.27 -8.63 14.67
C ASP A 150 2.21 -8.35 13.16
N HIS A 151 1.24 -7.53 12.75
CA HIS A 151 1.09 -7.14 11.34
C HIS A 151 2.31 -6.33 10.89
N LYS A 152 2.64 -6.42 9.59
CA LYS A 152 3.81 -5.71 9.05
C LYS A 152 3.72 -4.21 9.24
N VAL A 153 2.55 -3.58 9.21
CA VAL A 153 2.44 -2.13 9.52
C VAL A 153 2.89 -1.81 10.94
N PHE A 154 2.71 -2.71 11.93
CA PHE A 154 3.34 -2.58 13.25
C PHE A 154 4.85 -2.81 13.19
N SER A 155 5.27 -3.79 12.39
CA SER A 155 6.69 -4.03 12.15
C SER A 155 7.36 -2.87 11.43
N THR A 156 6.67 -2.16 10.53
CA THR A 156 7.14 -1.01 9.74
C THR A 156 7.01 0.27 10.54
N MET A 157 6.00 0.41 11.42
CA MET A 157 6.04 1.41 12.48
C MET A 157 7.24 1.21 13.42
N SER A 158 7.70 -0.04 13.63
CA SER A 158 8.93 -0.35 14.38
C SER A 158 10.20 -0.51 13.53
N LEU A 159 10.11 -0.61 12.19
CA LEU A 159 11.22 -0.76 11.22
C LEU A 159 11.53 0.54 10.48
N ILE A 160 10.58 1.47 10.32
CA ILE A 160 10.89 2.88 10.00
C ILE A 160 11.79 3.45 11.11
N LEU A 161 11.73 2.87 12.31
CA LEU A 161 12.69 3.11 13.39
C LEU A 161 13.98 2.27 13.32
N ARG A 162 14.08 1.21 12.50
CA ARG A 162 15.19 0.24 12.60
C ARG A 162 15.93 -0.17 11.33
N ASN A 163 15.40 -0.02 10.12
CA ASN A 163 16.10 -0.44 8.91
C ASN A 163 15.79 0.45 7.71
N VAL A 164 16.57 1.52 7.54
CA VAL A 164 16.91 1.99 6.20
C VAL A 164 17.96 1.02 5.66
N ALA A 165 17.77 0.47 4.46
CA ALA A 165 18.76 -0.39 3.83
C ALA A 165 19.96 0.46 3.39
N VAL A 166 21.11 0.29 4.03
CA VAL A 166 22.31 1.09 3.79
C VAL A 166 23.42 0.26 3.17
N PRO A 167 24.09 0.73 2.10
CA PRO A 167 25.39 0.18 1.70
C PRO A 167 26.39 0.26 2.86
N VAL A 168 27.14 -0.83 3.12
CA VAL A 168 28.01 -1.03 4.30
C VAL A 168 28.96 0.15 4.60
N SER A 169 29.27 1.01 3.63
CA SER A 169 30.11 2.20 3.79
C SER A 169 29.52 3.36 4.60
N TYR A 170 28.21 3.37 4.91
CA TYR A 170 27.55 4.51 5.59
C TYR A 170 26.95 4.17 6.97
N ALA A 171 27.05 2.92 7.44
CA ALA A 171 26.35 2.43 8.64
C ALA A 171 26.57 3.24 9.94
N ALA A 172 27.75 3.82 10.14
CA ALA A 172 28.06 4.61 11.34
C ALA A 172 27.37 5.99 11.40
N GLN A 173 27.03 6.56 10.25
CA GLN A 173 26.33 7.85 10.17
C GLN A 173 24.82 7.66 10.35
N TYR A 174 24.28 6.55 9.85
CA TYR A 174 22.89 6.16 10.07
C TYR A 174 22.56 5.83 11.52
N SER A 175 23.49 5.24 12.29
CA SER A 175 23.22 4.98 13.71
C SER A 175 22.95 6.28 14.47
N LYS A 176 23.68 7.36 14.14
CA LYS A 176 23.43 8.69 14.72
C LYS A 176 22.07 9.26 14.30
N ILE A 177 21.69 9.07 13.05
CA ILE A 177 20.39 9.52 12.52
C ILE A 177 19.25 8.76 13.21
N ILE A 178 19.36 7.44 13.34
CA ILE A 178 18.39 6.59 14.05
C ILE A 178 18.31 7.00 15.52
N ASP A 179 19.43 7.22 16.21
CA ASP A 179 19.46 7.68 17.60
C ASP A 179 18.72 9.02 17.78
N ILE A 180 18.81 9.91 16.80
CA ILE A 180 18.10 11.20 16.82
C ILE A 180 16.60 11.01 16.56
N ILE A 181 16.22 10.16 15.60
CA ILE A 181 14.81 9.84 15.32
C ILE A 181 14.16 9.22 16.56
N GLU A 182 14.78 8.21 17.17
CA GLU A 182 14.27 7.57 18.37
C GLU A 182 14.07 8.57 19.52
N LYS A 183 14.98 9.55 19.66
CA LYS A 183 14.82 10.64 20.64
C LYS A 183 13.68 11.59 20.29
N CYS A 184 13.38 11.79 19.02
CA CYS A 184 12.36 12.73 18.55
C CYS A 184 10.95 12.13 18.49
N VAL A 185 10.80 10.81 18.36
CA VAL A 185 9.52 10.10 18.23
C VAL A 185 8.49 10.48 19.30
N PRO A 186 8.83 10.56 20.61
CA PRO A 186 7.83 10.94 21.62
C PRO A 186 7.31 12.38 21.44
N GLY A 187 8.15 13.28 20.94
CA GLY A 187 7.75 14.64 20.60
C GLY A 187 6.83 14.67 19.38
N LEU A 188 7.17 13.90 18.36
CA LEU A 188 6.39 13.75 17.14
C LEU A 188 5.00 13.13 17.43
N GLU A 189 4.92 12.05 18.20
CA GLU A 189 3.65 11.45 18.62
C GLU A 189 2.77 12.43 19.40
N LYS A 190 3.39 13.21 20.30
CA LYS A 190 2.69 14.21 21.12
C LYS A 190 2.16 15.39 20.30
N CYS A 191 2.95 15.89 19.34
CA CYS A 191 2.59 17.07 18.56
C CYS A 191 1.61 16.74 17.44
N PHE A 192 1.71 15.54 16.86
CA PHE A 192 0.94 15.22 15.67
C PHE A 192 -0.31 14.40 15.93
N ALA A 193 -0.43 13.70 17.07
CA ALA A 193 -1.63 12.95 17.52
C ALA A 193 -2.16 11.89 16.52
N TYR A 194 -1.41 11.61 15.46
CA TYR A 194 -1.71 10.68 14.39
C TYR A 194 -0.41 9.95 13.99
N PRO A 195 -0.50 8.76 13.37
CA PRO A 195 0.67 8.06 12.90
C PRO A 195 1.33 8.83 11.75
N LEU A 196 2.52 9.36 12.01
CA LEU A 196 3.34 10.09 11.05
C LEU A 196 4.05 9.13 10.10
N PHE A 197 4.07 9.49 8.81
CA PHE A 197 4.99 8.91 7.84
C PHE A 197 6.21 9.83 7.73
N ILE A 198 7.39 9.27 8.02
CA ILE A 198 8.67 9.99 7.88
C ILE A 198 9.42 9.30 6.75
N GLU A 199 9.62 10.01 5.65
CA GLU A 199 10.43 9.54 4.54
C GLU A 199 11.82 10.15 4.63
N LEU A 200 12.83 9.29 4.66
CA LEU A 200 14.23 9.69 4.73
C LEU A 200 14.81 9.59 3.33
N GLU A 201 14.85 10.72 2.62
CA GLU A 201 15.56 10.81 1.36
C GLU A 201 16.97 11.35 1.60
N LEU A 202 17.98 10.55 1.28
CA LEU A 202 19.38 10.96 1.34
C LEU A 202 19.82 11.41 -0.03
N MET A 203 19.83 12.72 -0.24
CA MET A 203 20.38 13.32 -1.45
C MET A 203 21.91 13.36 -1.38
N GLN A 204 22.58 12.86 -2.42
CA GLN A 204 24.01 13.13 -2.61
C GLN A 204 24.21 14.63 -2.80
N ALA A 205 25.13 15.22 -2.03
CA ALA A 205 25.58 16.58 -2.27
C ALA A 205 26.10 16.67 -3.70
N VAL A 206 25.41 17.45 -4.54
CA VAL A 206 25.87 17.73 -5.90
C VAL A 206 27.16 18.55 -5.79
N ASP A 207 28.21 18.05 -6.42
CA ASP A 207 29.61 18.49 -6.35
C ASP A 207 29.85 19.93 -5.89
N GLY A 208 30.61 20.07 -4.79
CA GLY A 208 31.43 21.25 -4.52
C GLY A 208 30.89 22.27 -3.52
N VAL A 209 29.74 22.05 -2.89
CA VAL A 209 29.23 22.93 -1.83
C VAL A 209 29.03 22.14 -0.54
N ASP A 210 30.14 21.97 0.19
CA ASP A 210 30.18 21.55 1.59
C ASP A 210 29.62 20.13 1.89
N GLU A 211 30.18 19.45 2.89
CA GLU A 211 29.71 18.10 3.31
C GLU A 211 28.38 18.18 4.10
N ARG A 212 27.49 19.08 3.69
CA ARG A 212 26.25 19.41 4.39
C ARG A 212 25.08 18.71 3.72
N TRP A 213 24.66 17.62 4.36
CA TRP A 213 23.44 16.90 4.05
C TRP A 213 22.24 17.85 4.14
N THR A 214 21.34 17.80 3.16
CA THR A 214 20.13 18.60 3.16
C THR A 214 18.93 17.70 2.88
N GLY A 215 18.04 17.55 3.85
CA GLY A 215 16.66 17.08 3.65
C GLY A 215 16.20 15.93 4.54
N TRP A 216 15.09 16.15 5.25
CA TRP A 216 14.20 15.21 5.91
C TRP A 216 12.81 15.45 5.31
N ILE A 217 12.05 14.44 4.89
CA ILE A 217 10.66 14.69 4.43
C ILE A 217 9.67 14.24 5.50
N ILE A 218 8.97 15.20 6.13
CA ILE A 218 7.79 14.90 6.95
C ILE A 218 6.59 15.31 6.12
N SER A 219 5.87 14.35 5.53
CA SER A 219 4.63 14.64 4.83
C SER A 219 3.52 14.88 5.86
N ILE A 220 2.91 16.06 5.82
CA ILE A 220 1.80 16.45 6.69
C ILE A 220 0.68 16.93 5.76
N ASP A 221 -0.49 16.30 5.86
CA ASP A 221 -1.63 16.50 4.94
C ASP A 221 -2.21 17.93 4.90
N SER A 222 -1.71 18.87 5.70
CA SER A 222 -2.21 20.25 5.76
C SER A 222 -1.15 21.27 6.13
N ILE A 223 -1.07 22.36 5.35
CA ILE A 223 -0.11 23.48 5.49
C ILE A 223 -0.25 24.17 6.85
N GLU A 224 -1.47 24.56 7.23
CA GLU A 224 -1.69 25.31 8.48
C GLU A 224 -1.45 24.45 9.72
N THR A 225 -1.93 23.21 9.73
CA THR A 225 -1.71 22.30 10.87
C THR A 225 -0.29 21.78 10.93
N GLY A 226 0.43 21.74 9.80
CA GLY A 226 1.83 21.35 9.75
C GLY A 226 2.75 22.39 10.36
N LEU A 227 2.55 23.67 10.06
CA LEU A 227 3.39 24.76 10.58
C LEU A 227 3.24 24.93 12.10
N ASP A 228 2.00 24.98 12.62
CA ASP A 228 1.76 25.12 14.06
C ASP A 228 2.32 23.94 14.87
N LYS A 229 2.25 22.72 14.31
CA LYS A 229 2.79 21.51 14.96
C LYS A 229 4.31 21.41 14.85
N MET A 230 4.92 22.01 13.84
CA MET A 230 6.37 22.10 13.71
C MET A 230 6.97 23.03 14.76
N ASP A 231 6.33 24.17 15.04
CA ASP A 231 6.75 25.06 16.11
C ASP A 231 6.66 24.37 17.48
N LEU A 232 5.55 23.64 17.74
CA LEU A 232 5.40 22.82 18.94
C LEU A 232 6.48 21.72 19.06
N PHE A 233 6.84 21.09 17.95
CA PHE A 233 7.90 20.08 17.93
C PHE A 233 9.28 20.72 18.16
N HIS A 234 9.53 21.89 17.58
CA HIS A 234 10.76 22.64 17.79
C HIS A 234 10.93 23.02 19.27
N ASP A 235 9.89 23.55 19.88
CA ASP A 235 9.85 23.89 21.30
C ASP A 235 10.04 22.66 22.19
N TRP A 236 9.45 21.53 21.82
CA TRP A 236 9.66 20.27 22.51
C TRP A 236 11.12 19.80 22.47
N CYS A 237 11.79 19.90 21.32
CA CYS A 237 13.21 19.56 21.19
C CYS A 237 14.10 20.45 22.07
N ILE A 238 13.78 21.75 22.18
CA ILE A 238 14.49 22.69 23.06
C ILE A 238 14.28 22.28 24.53
N ASP A 239 13.04 22.06 24.96
CA ASP A 239 12.69 21.68 26.33
C ASP A 239 13.40 20.38 26.76
N LYS A 240 13.53 19.43 25.83
CA LYS A 240 14.13 18.12 26.09
C LYS A 240 15.64 18.08 25.88
N GLN A 241 16.26 19.22 25.57
CA GLN A 241 17.70 19.33 25.27
C GLN A 241 18.14 18.27 24.26
N VAL A 242 17.31 18.02 23.24
CA VAL A 242 17.69 17.14 22.15
C VAL A 242 18.78 17.86 21.38
N ASP A 243 20.03 17.48 21.63
CA ASP A 243 21.17 17.94 20.85
C ASP A 243 20.98 17.46 19.41
N LYS A 244 20.61 18.40 18.54
CA LYS A 244 20.37 18.12 17.13
C LYS A 244 21.68 17.75 16.43
N GLY A 245 22.85 18.09 16.97
CA GLY A 245 24.11 18.01 16.24
C GLY A 245 24.11 19.07 15.14
N VAL A 246 25.04 20.00 15.21
CA VAL A 246 25.11 21.10 14.25
C VAL A 246 25.52 20.53 12.90
N ASP A 247 24.53 20.32 12.01
CA ASP A 247 24.57 20.60 10.57
C ASP A 247 23.15 20.40 9.99
N ASN A 248 22.42 21.51 9.88
CA ASN A 248 21.19 21.74 9.09
C ASN A 248 20.21 20.56 8.91
N PHE A 249 19.27 20.43 9.86
CA PHE A 249 18.02 19.70 9.64
C PHE A 249 17.10 20.55 8.76
N HIS A 250 17.00 20.23 7.48
CA HIS A 250 15.95 20.78 6.63
C HIS A 250 14.78 19.82 6.60
N PHE A 251 13.63 20.21 7.16
CA PHE A 251 12.37 19.51 6.94
C PHE A 251 11.79 19.99 5.60
N ASN A 252 11.74 19.12 4.61
CA ASN A 252 10.88 19.26 3.45
C ASN A 252 9.51 18.71 3.84
N ILE A 253 8.45 19.45 3.55
CA ILE A 253 7.08 19.01 3.80
C ILE A 253 6.45 18.91 2.42
N ASP A 254 6.34 17.69 1.89
CA ASP A 254 5.61 17.47 0.67
C ASP A 254 4.12 17.39 0.98
N PHE A 255 3.39 18.39 0.48
CA PHE A 255 1.94 18.47 0.53
C PHE A 255 1.37 17.64 -0.62
N LEU A 256 0.91 16.43 -0.32
CA LEU A 256 0.12 15.66 -1.27
C LEU A 256 -1.31 16.24 -1.30
N GLY A 257 -1.52 17.17 -2.24
CA GLY A 257 -2.80 17.51 -2.90
C GLY A 257 -4.09 17.57 -2.08
N ALA A 258 -4.67 18.77 -2.02
CA ALA A 258 -6.06 19.07 -1.63
C ALA A 258 -7.13 18.36 -2.50
#